data_AF-W0LGB1-F1
#
_entry.id   AF-W0LGB1-F1
#
_cell.length_a   1.000
_cell.length_b   1.000
_cell.length_c   1.000
_cell.angle_alpha   90.00
_cell.angle_beta   90.00
_cell.angle_gamma   90.00
#
_symmetry.space_group_name_H-M   'P 1'
#
loop_
_entity.id
_entity.type
_entity.pdbx_description
1 polymer ?
#
loop_
_entity_poly.entity_id
_entity_poly.type
_entity_poly.pdbx_seq_one_letter_code
_entity_poly.pdbx_strand_id
1 'polypeptide(L)'
;MDSSTTRQNSDTLNSEAALSLCLQLWQQGGLNANKAALLLAAAPALRSLLQPILQPKKNDAENDIVNAYSLTAPLLDAFNDLSQSGEWQLALLGLNPDVRQHWINLAAARCQEAGAMNDTMVLVKLIQQLGNASEWVLAQLESTATTPQIIAGPLAQTERDLLGHSLNDNAAIPALCRILRTSHTLFTVSEQNEPPAPIQVVDLTAKQLTNNWCSGRLLALPNTLLDEHDLKPNTDWLLVSRSSHDNMPLTALFAQQPWLFLLSLIIFVQDAWAAEQRGGLLLTLPAGQNAFAPGQINVAVQGIEGDEVSLGSLAEFIVLLLGELNITLYPALDANTESINRLNRVLSSFIAELLAQKIWQFTEAGRGESGQYRIHTSFSDACYSLPLAPLFGYKSQTLQRAVKQLAQNCYANKKRAANRINLQGSSL
;
A
#
# COMPACT_ATOMS: atom_id res chain seq x y z
N MET A 1 -17.56 41.85 -19.94
CA MET A 1 -16.66 40.71 -20.25
C MET A 1 -15.44 40.82 -19.33
N ASP A 2 -15.60 41.00 -18.02
CA ASP A 2 -16.16 40.15 -16.95
C ASP A 2 -15.10 39.19 -16.39
N SER A 3 -14.31 39.75 -15.47
CA SER A 3 -13.26 39.10 -14.68
C SER A 3 -13.73 37.88 -13.88
N SER A 4 -15.04 37.75 -13.64
CA SER A 4 -15.67 36.59 -13.01
C SER A 4 -15.69 35.37 -13.94
N THR A 5 -15.98 35.56 -15.22
CA THR A 5 -15.98 34.48 -16.23
C THR A 5 -14.55 34.01 -16.51
N THR A 6 -13.59 34.93 -16.52
CA THR A 6 -12.17 34.60 -16.70
C THR A 6 -11.60 33.82 -15.51
N ARG A 7 -12.02 34.15 -14.28
CA ARG A 7 -11.64 33.42 -13.06
C ARG A 7 -12.27 32.03 -12.98
N GLN A 8 -13.57 31.91 -13.26
CA GLN A 8 -14.24 30.60 -13.30
C GLN A 8 -13.64 29.67 -14.37
N ASN A 9 -13.26 30.21 -15.53
CA ASN A 9 -12.57 29.46 -16.58
C ASN A 9 -11.14 29.07 -16.17
N SER A 10 -10.41 29.90 -15.43
CA SER A 10 -9.08 29.53 -14.93
C SER A 10 -9.14 28.47 -13.82
N ASP A 11 -10.13 28.53 -12.93
CA ASP A 11 -10.25 27.61 -11.79
C ASP A 11 -10.71 26.22 -12.25
N THR A 12 -11.56 26.15 -13.29
CA THR A 12 -11.95 24.90 -13.95
C THR A 12 -10.78 24.26 -14.70
N LEU A 13 -10.02 25.04 -15.48
CA LEU A 13 -8.80 24.57 -16.15
C LEU A 13 -7.75 24.03 -15.15
N ASN A 14 -7.61 24.69 -14.00
CA ASN A 14 -6.70 24.22 -12.94
C ASN A 14 -7.19 22.91 -12.30
N SER A 15 -8.50 22.73 -12.17
CA SER A 15 -9.11 21.51 -11.61
C SER A 15 -8.98 20.32 -12.56
N GLU A 16 -9.17 20.51 -13.87
CA GLU A 16 -8.97 19.46 -14.88
C GLU A 16 -7.50 19.02 -14.95
N ALA A 17 -6.57 19.98 -14.91
CA ALA A 17 -5.14 19.69 -14.83
C ALA A 17 -4.82 18.90 -13.55
N ALA A 18 -5.38 19.28 -12.40
CA ALA A 18 -5.20 18.55 -11.15
C ALA A 18 -5.74 17.11 -11.23
N LEU A 19 -6.90 16.89 -11.86
CA LEU A 19 -7.48 15.55 -12.05
C LEU A 19 -6.60 14.67 -12.94
N SER A 20 -6.03 15.23 -14.02
CA SER A 20 -5.05 14.50 -14.84
C SER A 20 -3.79 14.14 -14.06
N LEU A 21 -3.34 15.03 -13.17
CA LEU A 21 -2.20 14.77 -12.28
C LEU A 21 -2.52 13.72 -11.22
N CYS A 22 -3.74 13.68 -10.68
CA CYS A 22 -4.19 12.58 -9.82
C CYS A 22 -4.12 11.23 -10.55
N LEU A 23 -4.64 11.13 -11.78
CA LEU A 23 -4.54 9.89 -12.54
C LEU A 23 -3.09 9.45 -12.75
N GLN A 24 -2.22 10.40 -13.10
CA GLN A 24 -0.80 10.11 -13.28
C GLN A 24 -0.11 9.70 -11.96
N LEU A 25 -0.48 10.35 -10.84
CA LEU A 25 -0.04 10.01 -9.50
C LEU A 25 -0.40 8.56 -9.16
N TRP A 26 -1.64 8.15 -9.45
CA TRP A 26 -2.06 6.76 -9.29
C TRP A 26 -1.24 5.85 -10.17
N GLN A 27 -1.25 6.02 -11.50
CA GLN A 27 -0.59 5.12 -12.46
C GLN A 27 0.90 4.87 -12.21
N GLN A 28 1.61 5.89 -11.71
CA GLN A 28 3.06 5.85 -11.48
C GLN A 28 3.43 5.61 -10.01
N GLY A 29 2.45 5.55 -9.10
CA GLY A 29 2.66 5.51 -7.65
C GLY A 29 3.29 6.78 -7.06
N GLY A 30 3.39 7.85 -7.85
CA GLY A 30 4.09 9.09 -7.49
C GLY A 30 4.06 10.15 -8.60
N LEU A 31 4.56 11.33 -8.29
CA LEU A 31 4.76 12.45 -9.21
C LEU A 31 6.11 13.12 -8.97
N ASN A 32 6.72 13.65 -10.02
CA ASN A 32 7.87 14.54 -9.85
C ASN A 32 7.45 15.85 -9.16
N ALA A 33 8.41 16.54 -8.55
CA ALA A 33 8.14 17.73 -7.74
C ALA A 33 7.44 18.85 -8.52
N ASN A 34 7.78 19.06 -9.80
CA ASN A 34 7.17 20.12 -10.62
C ASN A 34 5.67 19.86 -10.86
N LYS A 35 5.31 18.61 -11.17
CA LYS A 35 3.91 18.20 -11.34
C LYS A 35 3.16 18.19 -10.00
N ALA A 36 3.80 17.68 -8.95
CA ALA A 36 3.23 17.69 -7.61
C ALA A 36 2.96 19.12 -7.12
N ALA A 37 3.80 20.10 -7.46
CA ALA A 37 3.58 21.50 -7.08
C ALA A 37 2.25 22.07 -7.59
N LEU A 38 1.85 21.74 -8.83
CA LEU A 38 0.55 22.14 -9.38
C LEU A 38 -0.60 21.47 -8.62
N LEU A 39 -0.47 20.17 -8.34
CA LEU A 39 -1.48 19.43 -7.57
C LEU A 39 -1.60 19.94 -6.13
N LEU A 40 -0.48 20.24 -5.47
CA LEU A 40 -0.42 20.79 -4.12
C LEU A 40 -0.95 22.23 -4.05
N ALA A 41 -0.83 23.01 -5.13
CA ALA A 41 -1.47 24.32 -5.22
C ALA A 41 -2.99 24.20 -5.29
N ALA A 42 -3.51 23.19 -6.02
CA ALA A 42 -4.93 22.90 -6.09
C ALA A 42 -5.49 22.28 -4.80
N ALA A 43 -4.73 21.42 -4.12
CA ALA A 43 -5.15 20.74 -2.89
C ALA A 43 -4.01 20.71 -1.85
N PRO A 44 -3.84 21.78 -1.04
CA PRO A 44 -2.71 21.90 -0.11
C PRO A 44 -2.61 20.78 0.94
N ALA A 45 -3.77 20.24 1.37
CA ALA A 45 -3.84 19.14 2.34
C ALA A 45 -3.10 17.87 1.89
N LEU A 46 -2.90 17.68 0.58
CA LEU A 46 -2.11 16.56 0.04
C LEU A 46 -0.64 16.60 0.50
N ARG A 47 -0.12 17.74 0.96
CA ARG A 47 1.26 17.84 1.43
C ARG A 47 1.54 16.90 2.61
N SER A 48 0.58 16.75 3.52
CA SER A 48 0.68 15.84 4.68
C SER A 48 0.35 14.38 4.32
N LEU A 49 -0.16 14.13 3.11
CA LEU A 49 -0.59 12.81 2.65
C LEU A 49 0.37 12.21 1.61
N LEU A 50 1.36 12.96 1.14
CA LEU A 50 2.32 12.49 0.15
C LEU A 50 3.70 12.31 0.79
N GLN A 51 4.38 11.23 0.41
CA GLN A 51 5.70 10.89 0.89
C GLN A 51 6.77 11.65 0.07
N PRO A 52 7.52 12.59 0.65
CA PRO A 52 8.55 13.33 -0.09
C PRO A 52 9.76 12.44 -0.39
N ILE A 53 10.31 12.57 -1.60
CA ILE A 53 11.48 11.82 -2.08
C ILE A 53 12.60 12.80 -2.46
N LEU A 54 13.74 12.68 -1.79
CA LEU A 54 14.92 13.51 -1.99
C LEU A 54 15.83 12.94 -3.08
N GLN A 55 16.41 13.83 -3.88
CA GLN A 55 17.54 13.48 -4.72
C GLN A 55 18.81 13.26 -3.88
N PRO A 56 19.72 12.37 -4.30
CA PRO A 56 21.01 12.25 -3.64
C PRO A 56 21.80 13.54 -3.85
N LYS A 57 22.36 14.10 -2.78
CA LYS A 57 23.19 15.30 -2.86
C LYS A 57 24.32 15.09 -3.87
N LYS A 58 24.33 15.89 -4.94
CA LYS A 58 25.51 16.05 -5.82
C LYS A 58 26.22 17.32 -5.38
N ASN A 59 27.50 17.19 -4.98
CA ASN A 59 28.44 18.28 -4.69
C ASN A 59 27.94 19.33 -3.68
N ASP A 60 28.26 19.16 -2.39
CA ASP A 60 28.16 20.19 -1.32
C ASP A 60 26.89 21.05 -1.29
N ALA A 61 25.76 20.55 -1.82
CA ALA A 61 24.50 21.27 -1.80
C ALA A 61 24.01 21.40 -0.35
N GLU A 62 23.83 22.65 0.09
CA GLU A 62 23.44 22.99 1.47
C GLU A 62 22.05 22.46 1.83
N ASN A 63 21.13 22.38 0.86
CA ASN A 63 19.73 22.01 1.10
C ASN A 63 19.32 20.73 0.36
N ASP A 64 18.54 19.89 1.05
CA ASP A 64 17.88 18.74 0.46
C ASP A 64 16.78 19.19 -0.50
N ILE A 65 16.84 18.71 -1.76
CA ILE A 65 15.87 19.05 -2.79
C ILE A 65 14.89 17.89 -2.95
N VAL A 66 13.60 18.17 -2.70
CA VAL A 66 12.52 17.24 -3.01
C VAL A 66 12.42 17.08 -4.52
N ASN A 67 12.66 15.88 -5.00
CA ASN A 67 12.63 15.51 -6.41
C ASN A 67 11.27 14.98 -6.85
N ALA A 68 10.58 14.28 -5.95
CA ALA A 68 9.31 13.64 -6.22
C ALA A 68 8.50 13.45 -4.94
N TYR A 69 7.26 13.04 -5.13
CA TYR A 69 6.34 12.63 -4.08
C TYR A 69 5.76 11.27 -4.46
N SER A 70 5.71 10.31 -3.55
CA SER A 70 4.98 9.05 -3.74
C SER A 70 3.69 9.02 -2.92
N LEU A 71 2.81 8.09 -3.27
CA LEU A 71 1.64 7.76 -2.47
C LEU A 71 2.04 7.28 -1.06
N THR A 72 1.11 7.40 -0.12
CA THR A 72 1.18 6.86 1.24
C THR A 72 0.02 5.90 1.48
N ALA A 73 0.06 5.14 2.58
CA ALA A 73 -1.00 4.20 2.93
C ALA A 73 -2.40 4.82 2.94
N PRO A 74 -2.67 5.99 3.57
CA PRO A 74 -4.00 6.61 3.54
C PRO A 74 -4.55 6.86 2.13
N LEU A 75 -3.70 7.23 1.17
CA LEU A 75 -4.12 7.47 -0.22
C LEU A 75 -4.40 6.17 -0.97
N LEU A 76 -3.69 5.10 -0.64
CA LEU A 76 -3.89 3.77 -1.21
C LEU A 76 -5.16 3.12 -0.65
N ASP A 77 -5.35 3.19 0.67
CA ASP A 77 -6.55 2.67 1.34
C ASP A 77 -7.81 3.40 0.84
N ALA A 78 -7.72 4.72 0.65
CA ALA A 78 -8.79 5.51 0.05
C ALA A 78 -9.20 5.04 -1.35
N PHE A 79 -8.28 4.44 -2.13
CA PHE A 79 -8.64 3.88 -3.43
C PHE A 79 -9.51 2.62 -3.29
N ASN A 80 -9.20 1.77 -2.31
CA ASN A 80 -9.93 0.52 -2.05
C ASN A 80 -11.35 0.76 -1.51
N ASP A 81 -11.58 1.91 -0.87
CA ASP A 81 -12.91 2.34 -0.40
C ASP A 81 -13.82 2.87 -1.52
N LEU A 82 -13.28 3.09 -2.72
CA LEU A 82 -13.95 3.72 -3.85
C LEU A 82 -14.22 2.71 -4.97
N SER A 83 -15.26 2.97 -5.76
CA SER A 83 -15.70 2.00 -6.78
C SER A 83 -14.89 2.07 -8.09
N GLN A 84 -14.25 3.21 -8.37
CA GLN A 84 -13.53 3.47 -9.61
C GLN A 84 -12.51 4.60 -9.45
N SER A 85 -11.54 4.67 -10.37
CA SER A 85 -10.48 5.69 -10.35
C SER A 85 -11.02 7.12 -10.43
N GLY A 86 -12.13 7.34 -11.15
CA GLY A 86 -12.78 8.64 -11.25
C GLY A 86 -13.25 9.18 -9.89
N GLU A 87 -13.78 8.31 -9.02
CA GLU A 87 -14.15 8.69 -7.66
C GLU A 87 -12.92 9.06 -6.84
N TRP A 88 -11.80 8.35 -7.02
CA TRP A 88 -10.56 8.64 -6.29
C TRP A 88 -9.96 9.99 -6.71
N GLN A 89 -9.95 10.29 -8.01
CA GLN A 89 -9.52 11.59 -8.52
C GLN A 89 -10.37 12.73 -7.93
N LEU A 90 -11.70 12.56 -7.90
CA LEU A 90 -12.61 13.55 -7.31
C LEU A 90 -12.45 13.63 -5.79
N ALA A 91 -12.24 12.52 -5.08
CA ALA A 91 -12.01 12.54 -3.64
C ALA A 91 -10.76 13.33 -3.25
N LEU A 92 -9.67 13.21 -4.04
CA LEU A 92 -8.47 14.03 -3.85
C LEU A 92 -8.71 15.51 -4.20
N LEU A 93 -9.48 15.78 -5.26
CA LEU A 93 -9.86 17.16 -5.59
C LEU A 93 -10.76 17.79 -4.51
N GLY A 94 -11.58 16.99 -3.81
CA GLY A 94 -12.38 17.39 -2.65
C GLY A 94 -11.56 17.78 -1.40
N LEU A 95 -10.23 17.63 -1.45
CA LEU A 95 -9.36 18.25 -0.45
C LEU A 95 -9.22 19.77 -0.68
N ASN A 96 -9.54 20.27 -1.87
CA ASN A 96 -9.72 21.69 -2.13
C ASN A 96 -11.05 22.16 -1.49
N PRO A 97 -11.03 23.14 -0.57
CA PRO A 97 -12.24 23.62 0.10
C PRO A 97 -13.27 24.23 -0.86
N ASP A 98 -12.84 24.92 -1.91
CA ASP A 98 -13.73 25.59 -2.86
C ASP A 98 -14.52 24.57 -3.69
N VAL A 99 -13.86 23.49 -4.13
CA VAL A 99 -14.51 22.39 -4.86
C VAL A 99 -15.44 21.62 -3.92
N ARG A 100 -14.92 21.26 -2.73
CA ARG A 100 -15.65 20.48 -1.74
C ARG A 100 -16.94 21.14 -1.30
N GLN A 101 -16.94 22.46 -1.13
CA GLN A 101 -18.10 23.20 -0.64
C GLN A 101 -19.32 23.02 -1.57
N HIS A 102 -19.11 22.96 -2.89
CA HIS A 102 -20.19 22.69 -3.83
C HIS A 102 -20.81 21.30 -3.60
N TRP A 103 -19.99 20.28 -3.42
CA TRP A 103 -20.45 18.91 -3.17
C TRP A 103 -21.15 18.75 -1.81
N ILE A 104 -20.67 19.44 -0.77
CA ILE A 104 -21.35 19.52 0.52
C ILE A 104 -22.74 20.15 0.35
N ASN A 105 -22.87 21.23 -0.44
CA ASN A 105 -24.16 21.86 -0.71
C ASN A 105 -25.14 20.91 -1.40
N LEU A 106 -24.67 20.13 -2.39
CA LEU A 106 -25.48 19.10 -3.03
C LEU A 106 -25.97 18.06 -2.01
N ALA A 107 -25.06 17.51 -1.19
CA ALA A 107 -25.41 16.52 -0.18
C ALA A 107 -26.38 17.08 0.88
N ALA A 108 -26.18 18.33 1.31
CA ALA A 108 -27.08 19.02 2.23
C ALA A 108 -28.49 19.19 1.63
N ALA A 109 -28.59 19.58 0.35
CA ALA A 109 -29.88 19.67 -0.32
C ALA A 109 -30.57 18.30 -0.44
N ARG A 110 -29.81 17.21 -0.71
CA ARG A 110 -30.35 15.84 -0.68
C ARG A 110 -30.83 15.41 0.70
N CYS A 111 -30.14 15.80 1.77
CA CYS A 111 -30.60 15.58 3.14
C CYS A 111 -31.91 16.34 3.42
N GLN A 112 -32.05 17.57 2.94
CA GLN A 112 -33.29 18.35 3.09
C GLN A 112 -34.46 17.72 2.32
N GLU A 113 -34.24 17.31 1.07
CA GLU A 113 -35.24 16.59 0.28
C GLU A 113 -35.69 15.32 1.00
N ALA A 114 -34.74 14.50 1.47
CA ALA A 114 -35.02 13.26 2.20
C ALA A 114 -35.73 13.51 3.53
N GLY A 115 -35.38 14.58 4.25
CA GLY A 115 -36.02 14.95 5.51
C GLY A 115 -37.46 15.47 5.35
N ALA A 116 -37.82 15.98 4.17
CA ALA A 116 -39.18 16.38 3.83
C ALA A 116 -40.06 15.21 3.35
N MET A 117 -39.48 14.02 3.12
CA MET A 117 -40.24 12.83 2.73
C MET A 117 -40.94 12.19 3.94
N ASN A 118 -42.03 11.46 3.67
CA ASN A 118 -42.75 10.72 4.71
C ASN A 118 -41.94 9.53 5.26
N ASP A 119 -40.94 9.03 4.51
CA ASP A 119 -40.11 7.90 4.90
C ASP A 119 -38.76 8.38 5.47
N THR A 120 -38.66 8.36 6.80
CA THR A 120 -37.46 8.77 7.53
C THR A 120 -36.25 7.87 7.28
N MET A 121 -36.46 6.64 6.78
CA MET A 121 -35.36 5.70 6.49
C MET A 121 -34.48 6.18 5.35
N VAL A 122 -35.01 6.99 4.43
CA VAL A 122 -34.24 7.57 3.33
C VAL A 122 -33.14 8.49 3.87
N LEU A 123 -33.49 9.37 4.81
CA LEU A 123 -32.53 10.26 5.45
C LEU A 123 -31.50 9.48 6.29
N VAL A 124 -31.95 8.49 7.07
CA VAL A 124 -31.05 7.64 7.87
C VAL A 124 -30.02 6.95 6.97
N LYS A 125 -30.45 6.39 5.84
CA LYS A 125 -29.56 5.72 4.88
C LYS A 125 -28.56 6.69 4.27
N LEU A 126 -28.98 7.92 3.94
CA LEU A 126 -28.09 8.94 3.37
C LEU A 126 -27.02 9.36 4.38
N ILE A 127 -27.39 9.58 5.64
CA ILE A 127 -26.45 9.88 6.73
C ILE A 127 -25.46 8.72 6.93
N GLN A 128 -25.94 7.47 6.93
CA GLN A 128 -25.08 6.29 7.01
C GLN A 128 -24.09 6.19 5.85
N GLN A 129 -24.51 6.56 4.63
CA GLN A 129 -23.63 6.57 3.47
C GLN A 129 -22.57 7.68 3.54
N LEU A 130 -22.93 8.87 4.03
CA LEU A 130 -22.00 9.98 4.27
C LEU A 130 -20.97 9.63 5.37
N GLY A 131 -21.35 8.83 6.37
CA GLY A 131 -20.49 8.52 7.50
C GLY A 131 -20.02 9.81 8.19
N ASN A 132 -18.72 9.90 8.51
CA ASN A 132 -18.16 11.07 9.20
C ASN A 132 -18.33 12.39 8.41
N ALA A 133 -18.46 12.34 7.08
CA ALA A 133 -18.73 13.53 6.29
C ALA A 133 -20.10 14.17 6.58
N SER A 134 -20.98 13.50 7.32
CA SER A 134 -22.22 14.12 7.82
C SER A 134 -21.96 15.34 8.69
N GLU A 135 -20.80 15.43 9.36
CA GLU A 135 -20.41 16.61 10.14
C GLU A 135 -20.35 17.87 9.27
N TRP A 136 -19.67 17.80 8.12
CA TRP A 136 -19.62 18.90 7.15
C TRP A 136 -20.99 19.26 6.59
N VAL A 137 -21.82 18.25 6.31
CA VAL A 137 -23.17 18.45 5.79
C VAL A 137 -24.08 19.10 6.84
N LEU A 138 -23.98 18.70 8.11
CA LEU A 138 -24.74 19.29 9.20
C LEU A 138 -24.36 20.77 9.40
N ALA A 139 -23.06 21.08 9.43
CA ALA A 139 -22.59 22.46 9.54
C ALA A 139 -23.14 23.35 8.40
N GLN A 140 -23.23 22.80 7.19
CA GLN A 140 -23.83 23.51 6.05
C GLN A 140 -25.35 23.73 6.21
N LEU A 141 -26.07 22.77 6.79
CA LEU A 141 -27.51 22.88 7.05
C LEU A 141 -27.83 23.89 8.17
N GLU A 142 -26.97 23.99 9.17
CA GLU A 142 -27.10 24.95 10.28
C GLU A 142 -26.70 26.38 9.88
N SER A 143 -25.92 26.53 8.81
CA SER A 143 -25.50 27.83 8.30
C SER A 143 -26.67 28.63 7.74
N THR A 144 -26.93 29.81 8.31
CA THR A 144 -27.95 30.74 7.81
C THR A 144 -27.52 31.49 6.55
N ALA A 145 -26.26 31.34 6.13
CA ALA A 145 -25.68 32.14 5.05
C ALA A 145 -26.08 31.65 3.65
N THR A 146 -26.50 30.40 3.50
CA THR A 146 -26.77 29.79 2.19
C THR A 146 -27.88 28.76 2.29
N THR A 147 -28.80 28.76 1.33
CA THR A 147 -29.78 27.68 1.19
C THR A 147 -29.19 26.60 0.27
N PRO A 148 -29.06 25.34 0.72
CA PRO A 148 -28.58 24.25 -0.12
C PRO A 148 -29.49 24.08 -1.35
N GLN A 149 -28.88 23.93 -2.53
CA GLN A 149 -29.60 23.74 -3.79
C GLN A 149 -28.94 22.66 -4.63
N ILE A 150 -29.76 21.95 -5.40
CA ILE A 150 -29.29 20.93 -6.35
C ILE A 150 -29.13 21.61 -7.70
N ILE A 151 -27.92 22.08 -7.97
CA ILE A 151 -27.56 22.74 -9.22
C ILE A 151 -26.27 22.13 -9.77
N ALA A 152 -26.14 22.10 -11.09
CA ALA A 152 -24.91 21.64 -11.72
C ALA A 152 -23.75 22.58 -11.38
N GLY A 153 -22.64 22.01 -10.93
CA GLY A 153 -21.41 22.73 -10.64
C GLY A 153 -20.56 23.01 -11.88
N PRO A 154 -19.46 23.78 -11.72
CA PRO A 154 -18.52 24.04 -12.81
C PRO A 154 -17.80 22.78 -13.31
N LEU A 155 -17.76 21.71 -12.51
CA LEU A 155 -17.14 20.43 -12.86
C LEU A 155 -18.13 19.39 -13.41
N ALA A 156 -19.40 19.75 -13.64
CA ALA A 156 -20.45 18.80 -14.02
C ALA A 156 -20.18 18.03 -15.34
N GLN A 157 -19.41 18.59 -16.27
CA GLN A 157 -18.97 17.85 -17.47
C GLN A 157 -17.87 16.85 -17.10
N THR A 158 -16.84 17.28 -16.38
CA THR A 158 -15.74 16.43 -15.93
C THR A 158 -16.24 15.29 -15.03
N GLU A 159 -17.20 15.55 -14.15
CA GLU A 159 -17.87 14.54 -13.33
C GLU A 159 -18.56 13.48 -14.20
N ARG A 160 -19.26 13.89 -15.26
CA ARG A 160 -19.87 12.96 -16.23
C ARG A 160 -18.82 12.15 -16.98
N ASP A 161 -17.71 12.75 -17.36
CA ASP A 161 -16.65 12.06 -18.09
C ASP A 161 -15.96 11.00 -17.20
N LEU A 162 -15.83 11.28 -15.89
CA LEU A 162 -15.19 10.38 -14.91
C LEU A 162 -16.13 9.32 -14.32
N LEU A 163 -17.40 9.65 -14.09
CA LEU A 163 -18.36 8.81 -13.36
C LEU A 163 -19.50 8.29 -14.23
N GLY A 164 -19.68 8.83 -15.44
CA GLY A 164 -20.87 8.59 -16.29
C GLY A 164 -22.09 9.47 -15.94
N HIS A 165 -22.07 10.14 -14.79
CA HIS A 165 -23.13 11.02 -14.30
C HIS A 165 -22.55 12.26 -13.63
N SER A 166 -23.33 13.35 -13.61
CA SER A 166 -22.95 14.56 -12.87
C SER A 166 -23.33 14.37 -11.40
N LEU A 167 -22.56 14.92 -10.45
CA LEU A 167 -22.82 14.70 -9.02
C LEU A 167 -24.13 15.34 -8.54
N ASN A 168 -24.70 16.27 -9.31
CA ASN A 168 -26.04 16.81 -9.03
C ASN A 168 -27.17 15.82 -9.40
N ASP A 169 -26.91 14.76 -10.16
CA ASP A 169 -27.93 13.82 -10.62
C ASP A 169 -28.31 12.82 -9.51
N ASN A 170 -29.56 12.35 -9.48
CA ASN A 170 -30.01 11.37 -8.47
C ASN A 170 -29.20 10.06 -8.53
N ALA A 171 -28.79 9.64 -9.72
CA ALA A 171 -28.01 8.42 -9.93
C ALA A 171 -26.62 8.50 -9.29
N ALA A 172 -26.07 9.71 -9.11
CA ALA A 172 -24.74 9.94 -8.58
C ALA A 172 -24.71 10.07 -7.04
N ILE A 173 -25.85 10.05 -6.36
CA ILE A 173 -25.93 10.19 -4.88
C ILE A 173 -24.98 9.21 -4.15
N PRO A 174 -24.92 7.91 -4.49
CA PRO A 174 -23.99 7.00 -3.81
C PRO A 174 -22.52 7.37 -4.02
N ALA A 175 -22.15 7.85 -5.21
CA ALA A 175 -20.79 8.28 -5.53
C ALA A 175 -20.45 9.57 -4.77
N LEU A 176 -21.36 10.56 -4.75
CA LEU A 176 -21.21 11.79 -3.97
C LEU A 176 -20.95 11.48 -2.49
N CYS A 177 -21.73 10.59 -1.89
CA CYS A 177 -21.53 10.20 -0.49
C CYS A 177 -20.17 9.52 -0.25
N ARG A 178 -19.75 8.60 -1.13
CA ARG A 178 -18.43 7.95 -1.03
C ARG A 178 -17.27 8.94 -1.20
N ILE A 179 -17.37 9.84 -2.17
CA ILE A 179 -16.37 10.89 -2.43
C ILE A 179 -16.23 11.78 -1.20
N LEU A 180 -17.34 12.33 -0.68
CA LEU A 180 -17.33 13.19 0.51
C LEU A 180 -16.78 12.46 1.73
N ARG A 181 -17.22 11.22 1.97
CA ARG A 181 -16.71 10.39 3.07
C ARG A 181 -15.20 10.21 2.99
N THR A 182 -14.69 9.88 1.80
CA THR A 182 -13.26 9.65 1.58
C THR A 182 -12.46 10.95 1.69
N SER A 183 -12.94 12.05 1.09
CA SER A 183 -12.35 13.38 1.25
C SER A 183 -12.30 13.80 2.73
N HIS A 184 -13.34 13.50 3.51
CA HIS A 184 -13.36 13.75 4.95
C HIS A 184 -12.30 12.96 5.68
N THR A 185 -12.23 11.65 5.48
CA THR A 185 -11.21 10.80 6.10
C THR A 185 -9.80 11.31 5.77
N LEU A 186 -9.51 11.59 4.50
CA LEU A 186 -8.21 12.10 4.08
C LEU A 186 -7.90 13.48 4.66
N PHE A 187 -8.89 14.38 4.72
CA PHE A 187 -8.73 15.70 5.33
C PHE A 187 -8.41 15.58 6.83
N THR A 188 -9.15 14.76 7.57
CA THR A 188 -8.90 14.51 9.00
C THR A 188 -7.48 13.96 9.22
N VAL A 189 -7.05 13.00 8.40
CA VAL A 189 -5.67 12.46 8.46
C VAL A 189 -4.65 13.56 8.18
N SER A 190 -4.90 14.44 7.21
CA SER A 190 -3.98 15.52 6.85
C SER A 190 -3.81 16.59 7.95
N GLU A 191 -4.85 16.82 8.75
CA GLU A 191 -4.84 17.77 9.87
C GLU A 191 -4.20 17.16 11.14
N GLN A 192 -4.39 15.86 11.35
CA GLN A 192 -3.87 15.17 12.54
C GLN A 192 -2.40 14.76 12.41
N ASN A 193 -1.94 14.50 11.20
CA ASN A 193 -0.59 14.00 10.96
C ASN A 193 0.36 15.12 10.52
N GLU A 194 1.58 15.09 11.07
CA GLU A 194 2.67 15.85 10.51
C GLU A 194 3.06 15.30 9.12
N PRO A 195 3.59 16.16 8.23
CA PRO A 195 4.10 15.70 6.95
C PRO A 195 5.13 14.55 7.11
N PRO A 196 5.05 13.49 6.28
CA PRO A 196 5.96 12.37 6.38
C PRO A 196 7.43 12.81 6.26
N ALA A 197 8.30 12.18 7.05
CA ALA A 197 9.73 12.42 6.95
C ALA A 197 10.23 12.05 5.53
N PRO A 198 11.06 12.89 4.90
CA PRO A 198 11.52 12.64 3.54
C PRO A 198 12.38 11.37 3.44
N ILE A 199 12.23 10.63 2.35
CA ILE A 199 13.04 9.44 2.04
C ILE A 199 13.94 9.68 0.83
N GLN A 200 15.00 8.90 0.68
CA GLN A 200 15.91 9.00 -0.46
C GLN A 200 15.34 8.32 -1.71
N VAL A 201 15.89 8.56 -2.89
CA VAL A 201 15.61 7.73 -4.08
C VAL A 201 16.07 6.28 -3.88
N VAL A 202 15.54 5.37 -4.69
CA VAL A 202 15.95 3.95 -4.70
C VAL A 202 17.42 3.82 -5.14
N ASP A 203 18.22 3.13 -4.34
CA ASP A 203 19.60 2.75 -4.65
C ASP A 203 19.66 1.44 -5.44
N LEU A 204 20.14 1.52 -6.68
CA LEU A 204 20.34 0.36 -7.55
C LEU A 204 21.75 -0.23 -7.45
N THR A 205 22.64 0.39 -6.67
CA THR A 205 24.04 -0.03 -6.56
C THR A 205 24.28 -1.01 -5.41
N ALA A 206 23.26 -1.31 -4.61
CA ALA A 206 23.33 -2.05 -3.34
C ALA A 206 24.28 -1.42 -2.30
N LYS A 207 24.73 -0.18 -2.50
CA LYS A 207 25.62 0.53 -1.58
C LYS A 207 24.86 1.05 -0.37
N GLN A 208 23.69 1.64 -0.59
CA GLN A 208 22.80 2.27 0.39
C GLN A 208 21.45 1.54 0.44
N LEU A 209 21.49 0.21 0.58
CA LEU A 209 20.31 -0.64 0.59
C LEU A 209 19.28 -0.27 1.67
N THR A 210 19.72 0.33 2.77
CA THR A 210 18.85 0.88 3.83
C THR A 210 17.89 1.95 3.31
N ASN A 211 18.25 2.67 2.24
CA ASN A 211 17.37 3.64 1.58
C ASN A 211 16.20 2.97 0.86
N ASN A 212 16.42 1.74 0.37
CA ASN A 212 15.39 0.98 -0.33
C ASN A 212 14.36 0.47 0.66
N TRP A 213 14.81 -0.08 1.79
CA TRP A 213 13.95 -0.71 2.78
C TRP A 213 13.79 0.15 4.03
N CYS A 214 13.15 1.31 3.86
CA CYS A 214 12.85 2.26 4.92
C CYS A 214 11.34 2.48 5.09
N SER A 215 10.96 2.97 6.28
CA SER A 215 9.58 3.39 6.58
C SER A 215 9.11 4.44 5.58
N GLY A 216 7.86 4.32 5.12
CA GLY A 216 7.24 5.20 4.12
C GLY A 216 7.52 4.80 2.66
N ARG A 217 8.36 3.79 2.41
CA ARG A 217 8.58 3.27 1.05
C ARG A 217 7.37 2.48 0.56
N LEU A 218 7.13 2.53 -0.75
CA LEU A 218 6.23 1.61 -1.42
C LEU A 218 7.00 0.47 -2.11
N LEU A 219 6.50 -0.76 -1.93
CA LEU A 219 6.91 -1.94 -2.70
C LEU A 219 5.83 -2.23 -3.74
N ALA A 220 6.19 -2.16 -5.02
CA ALA A 220 5.25 -2.50 -6.07
C ALA A 220 4.96 -4.00 -6.05
N LEU A 221 3.69 -4.37 -6.26
CA LEU A 221 3.31 -5.75 -6.52
C LEU A 221 4.12 -6.31 -7.71
N PRO A 222 4.29 -7.63 -7.80
CA PRO A 222 4.95 -8.22 -8.95
C PRO A 222 4.28 -7.83 -10.27
N ASN A 223 5.06 -7.73 -11.35
CA ASN A 223 4.61 -7.20 -12.64
C ASN A 223 3.34 -7.87 -13.17
N THR A 224 3.19 -9.18 -12.96
CA THR A 224 1.99 -9.92 -13.37
C THR A 224 0.70 -9.35 -12.76
N LEU A 225 0.74 -8.89 -11.50
CA LEU A 225 -0.41 -8.26 -10.84
C LEU A 225 -0.55 -6.77 -11.24
N LEU A 226 0.56 -6.09 -11.53
CA LEU A 226 0.51 -4.70 -12.00
C LEU A 226 -0.10 -4.58 -13.39
N ASP A 227 0.21 -5.53 -14.27
CA ASP A 227 -0.28 -5.60 -15.64
C ASP A 227 -1.82 -5.79 -15.68
N GLU A 228 -2.41 -6.47 -14.69
CA GLU A 228 -3.86 -6.59 -14.55
C GLU A 228 -4.56 -5.25 -14.30
N HIS A 229 -3.81 -4.24 -13.83
CA HIS A 229 -4.29 -2.90 -13.54
C HIS A 229 -3.76 -1.84 -14.52
N ASP A 230 -3.04 -2.25 -15.58
CA ASP A 230 -2.35 -1.36 -16.53
C ASP A 230 -1.42 -0.32 -15.84
N LEU A 231 -0.84 -0.66 -14.68
CA LEU A 231 -0.02 0.25 -13.89
C LEU A 231 1.44 0.23 -14.32
N LYS A 232 2.07 1.40 -14.34
CA LYS A 232 3.50 1.58 -14.71
C LYS A 232 4.21 2.40 -13.62
N PRO A 233 4.47 1.79 -12.45
CA PRO A 233 5.12 2.49 -11.35
C PRO A 233 6.49 3.05 -11.72
N ASN A 234 6.82 4.21 -11.16
CA ASN A 234 8.12 4.82 -11.36
C ASN A 234 9.22 4.07 -10.57
N THR A 235 10.19 3.53 -11.29
CA THR A 235 11.22 2.65 -10.73
C THR A 235 12.23 3.36 -9.83
N ASP A 236 12.32 4.69 -9.88
CA ASP A 236 13.28 5.47 -9.09
C ASP A 236 12.71 5.89 -7.73
N TRP A 237 11.39 5.76 -7.57
CA TRP A 237 10.64 6.17 -6.39
C TRP A 237 10.13 4.98 -5.59
N LEU A 238 9.67 3.94 -6.29
CA LEU A 238 9.13 2.71 -5.71
C LEU A 238 10.10 1.55 -5.87
N LEU A 239 10.02 0.56 -4.98
CA LEU A 239 10.71 -0.71 -5.19
C LEU A 239 9.95 -1.51 -6.25
N VAL A 240 10.48 -1.55 -7.46
CA VAL A 240 9.87 -2.25 -8.61
C VAL A 240 10.85 -3.30 -9.12
N SER A 241 10.34 -4.50 -9.45
CA SER A 241 11.12 -5.53 -10.16
C SER A 241 11.45 -5.05 -11.57
N ARG A 242 12.74 -4.88 -11.85
CA ARG A 242 13.25 -4.43 -13.16
C ARG A 242 13.49 -5.64 -14.08
N SER A 243 13.71 -5.44 -15.37
CA SER A 243 14.15 -6.56 -16.24
C SER A 243 15.56 -7.00 -15.85
N SER A 244 15.74 -8.27 -15.50
CA SER A 244 17.07 -8.84 -15.26
C SER A 244 17.69 -9.32 -16.59
N HIS A 245 19.01 -9.31 -16.67
CA HIS A 245 19.77 -9.94 -17.76
C HIS A 245 20.44 -11.22 -17.25
N ASP A 246 20.61 -12.19 -18.13
CA ASP A 246 21.32 -13.43 -17.80
C ASP A 246 22.74 -13.14 -17.28
N ASN A 247 23.15 -13.88 -16.23
CA ASN A 247 24.48 -13.79 -15.58
C ASN A 247 24.77 -12.49 -14.80
N MET A 248 23.76 -11.75 -14.35
CA MET A 248 23.96 -10.62 -13.45
C MET A 248 24.52 -11.07 -12.08
N PRO A 249 25.51 -10.35 -11.49
CA PRO A 249 25.97 -10.63 -10.12
C PRO A 249 24.82 -10.53 -9.11
N LEU A 250 24.80 -11.41 -8.11
CA LEU A 250 23.73 -11.46 -7.09
C LEU A 250 23.51 -10.12 -6.36
N THR A 251 24.56 -9.31 -6.16
CA THR A 251 24.43 -7.97 -5.58
C THR A 251 23.58 -7.02 -6.44
N ALA A 252 23.78 -7.06 -7.75
CA ALA A 252 23.01 -6.25 -8.70
C ALA A 252 21.60 -6.83 -8.90
N LEU A 253 21.46 -8.16 -8.91
CA LEU A 253 20.16 -8.83 -8.94
C LEU A 253 19.29 -8.38 -7.77
N PHE A 254 19.79 -8.46 -6.54
CA PHE A 254 19.03 -8.09 -5.35
C PHE A 254 18.71 -6.59 -5.25
N ALA A 255 19.52 -5.72 -5.86
CA ALA A 255 19.19 -4.30 -5.95
C ALA A 255 18.06 -4.00 -6.96
N GLN A 256 17.89 -4.86 -7.98
CA GLN A 256 16.93 -4.68 -9.06
C GLN A 256 15.67 -5.55 -8.92
N GLN A 257 15.72 -6.57 -8.06
CA GLN A 257 14.65 -7.53 -7.80
C GLN A 257 14.28 -7.52 -6.31
N PRO A 258 13.44 -6.58 -5.85
CA PRO A 258 13.10 -6.46 -4.44
C PRO A 258 12.41 -7.71 -3.88
N TRP A 259 11.56 -8.37 -4.67
CA TRP A 259 10.90 -9.63 -4.28
C TRP A 259 11.89 -10.78 -4.10
N LEU A 260 12.84 -10.97 -5.02
CA LEU A 260 13.90 -11.98 -4.87
C LEU A 260 14.78 -11.68 -3.66
N PHE A 261 15.14 -10.42 -3.43
CA PHE A 261 15.94 -10.04 -2.27
C PHE A 261 15.19 -10.32 -0.96
N LEU A 262 13.93 -9.92 -0.85
CA LEU A 262 13.13 -10.15 0.36
C LEU A 262 13.00 -11.65 0.67
N LEU A 263 12.67 -12.47 -0.32
CA LEU A 263 12.56 -13.92 -0.16
C LEU A 263 13.92 -14.56 0.21
N SER A 264 15.01 -14.10 -0.42
CA SER A 264 16.38 -14.53 -0.08
C SER A 264 16.76 -14.13 1.35
N LEU A 265 16.31 -12.97 1.82
CA LEU A 265 16.55 -12.51 3.18
C LEU A 265 15.78 -13.34 4.20
N ILE A 266 14.52 -13.69 3.91
CA ILE A 266 13.70 -14.53 4.79
C ILE A 266 14.34 -15.91 4.96
N ILE A 267 14.79 -16.55 3.88
CA ILE A 267 15.46 -17.87 3.98
C ILE A 267 16.80 -17.78 4.71
N PHE A 268 17.52 -16.68 4.55
CA PHE A 268 18.76 -16.43 5.29
C PHE A 268 18.50 -16.27 6.79
N VAL A 269 17.46 -15.54 7.19
CA VAL A 269 17.06 -15.42 8.60
C VAL A 269 16.60 -16.75 9.18
N GLN A 270 15.90 -17.58 8.40
CA GLN A 270 15.56 -18.95 8.79
C GLN A 270 16.81 -19.75 9.14
N ASP A 271 17.83 -19.75 8.26
CA ASP A 271 19.07 -20.51 8.47
C ASP A 271 19.86 -19.99 9.68
N ALA A 272 20.04 -18.67 9.77
CA ALA A 272 20.73 -18.02 10.86
C ALA A 272 20.06 -18.29 12.21
N TRP A 273 18.72 -18.28 12.27
CA TRP A 273 17.98 -18.57 13.50
C TRP A 273 18.07 -20.06 13.87
N ALA A 274 17.96 -20.97 12.90
CA ALA A 274 18.13 -22.41 13.16
C ALA A 274 19.51 -22.72 13.78
N ALA A 275 20.57 -22.03 13.34
CA ALA A 275 21.91 -22.17 13.90
C ALA A 275 22.03 -21.72 15.37
N GLU A 276 21.12 -20.87 15.87
CA GLU A 276 21.11 -20.43 17.27
C GLU A 276 20.61 -21.52 18.24
N GLN A 277 20.04 -22.64 17.75
CA GLN A 277 19.48 -23.73 18.57
C GLN A 277 18.41 -23.27 19.57
N ARG A 278 17.66 -22.20 19.24
CA ARG A 278 16.63 -21.58 20.09
C ARG A 278 15.32 -21.41 19.33
N GLY A 279 14.90 -22.48 18.65
CA GLY A 279 13.78 -22.48 17.72
C GLY A 279 14.19 -22.08 16.30
N GLY A 280 13.20 -21.80 15.45
CA GLY A 280 13.45 -21.44 14.07
C GLY A 280 12.19 -21.08 13.30
N LEU A 281 12.38 -20.48 12.13
CA LEU A 281 11.34 -20.25 11.14
C LEU A 281 11.32 -21.42 10.17
N LEU A 282 10.15 -21.97 9.88
CA LEU A 282 9.96 -23.10 8.97
C LEU A 282 9.12 -22.66 7.77
N LEU A 283 9.64 -22.91 6.57
CA LEU A 283 8.93 -22.76 5.31
C LEU A 283 8.62 -24.14 4.75
N THR A 284 7.34 -24.52 4.79
CA THR A 284 6.90 -25.87 4.46
C THR A 284 5.98 -25.88 3.24
N LEU A 285 6.13 -26.90 2.41
CA LEU A 285 5.26 -27.15 1.27
C LEU A 285 4.10 -28.07 1.71
N PRO A 286 2.83 -27.65 1.57
CA PRO A 286 1.72 -28.54 1.85
C PRO A 286 1.72 -29.77 0.92
N ALA A 287 1.24 -30.90 1.43
CA ALA A 287 1.22 -32.16 0.70
C ALA A 287 0.49 -32.05 -0.65
N GLY A 288 1.03 -32.72 -1.67
CA GLY A 288 0.44 -32.77 -3.02
C GLY A 288 0.75 -31.58 -3.93
N GLN A 289 1.55 -30.62 -3.48
CA GLN A 289 2.00 -29.50 -4.31
C GLN A 289 3.35 -29.76 -4.99
N ASN A 290 3.60 -29.08 -6.11
CA ASN A 290 4.89 -29.10 -6.79
C ASN A 290 5.84 -28.08 -6.14
N ALA A 291 7.03 -28.53 -5.73
CA ALA A 291 8.02 -27.65 -5.09
C ALA A 291 8.52 -26.49 -5.97
N PHE A 292 8.49 -26.65 -7.30
CA PHE A 292 8.87 -25.62 -8.28
C PHE A 292 7.69 -24.77 -8.73
N ALA A 293 6.46 -25.13 -8.35
CA ALA A 293 5.26 -24.37 -8.65
C ALA A 293 4.26 -24.43 -7.47
N PRO A 294 4.65 -23.96 -6.27
CA PRO A 294 3.80 -24.07 -5.09
C PRO A 294 2.57 -23.15 -5.24
N GLY A 295 1.39 -23.69 -4.96
CA GLY A 295 0.17 -22.88 -4.83
C GLY A 295 0.19 -22.02 -3.56
N GLN A 296 0.88 -22.48 -2.52
CA GLN A 296 1.19 -21.72 -1.30
C GLN A 296 2.36 -22.37 -0.55
N ILE A 297 3.09 -21.55 0.22
CA ILE A 297 4.09 -22.01 1.19
C ILE A 297 3.58 -21.67 2.58
N ASN A 298 3.57 -22.64 3.49
CA ASN A 298 3.18 -22.43 4.87
C ASN A 298 4.39 -21.94 5.68
N VAL A 299 4.16 -20.94 6.51
CA VAL A 299 5.12 -20.41 7.48
C VAL A 299 4.74 -20.92 8.86
N ALA A 300 5.70 -21.52 9.58
CA ALA A 300 5.55 -21.91 10.97
C ALA A 300 6.76 -21.48 11.79
N VAL A 301 6.59 -21.37 13.10
CA VAL A 301 7.70 -21.17 14.04
C VAL A 301 7.83 -22.41 14.91
N GLN A 302 9.04 -22.95 14.97
CA GLN A 302 9.41 -23.98 15.93
C GLN A 302 9.93 -23.29 17.19
N GLY A 303 9.30 -23.55 18.34
CA GLY A 303 9.73 -23.07 19.64
C GLY A 303 10.92 -23.87 20.19
N ILE A 304 11.46 -23.41 21.31
CA ILE A 304 12.59 -24.08 22.01
C ILE A 304 12.18 -25.47 22.52
N GLU A 305 10.90 -25.64 22.84
CA GLU A 305 10.32 -26.90 23.31
C GLU A 305 10.03 -27.88 22.15
N GLY A 306 10.33 -27.48 20.91
CA GLY A 306 10.01 -28.25 19.70
C GLY A 306 8.55 -28.11 19.24
N ASP A 307 7.76 -27.25 19.89
CA ASP A 307 6.38 -26.97 19.48
C ASP A 307 6.33 -26.13 18.20
N GLU A 308 5.53 -26.57 17.23
CA GLU A 308 5.36 -25.86 15.97
C GLU A 308 4.04 -25.09 15.96
N VAL A 309 4.12 -23.78 15.69
CA VAL A 309 2.93 -22.92 15.55
C VAL A 309 2.87 -22.39 14.13
N SER A 310 1.80 -22.76 13.42
CA SER A 310 1.51 -22.22 12.09
C SER A 310 1.24 -20.73 12.16
N LEU A 311 1.96 -19.94 11.36
CA LEU A 311 1.78 -18.49 11.23
C LEU A 311 0.82 -18.13 10.09
N GLY A 312 0.66 -19.00 9.09
CA GLY A 312 -0.16 -18.77 7.90
C GLY A 312 0.62 -19.12 6.64
N SER A 313 0.25 -18.52 5.52
CA SER A 313 0.99 -18.58 4.27
C SER A 313 2.13 -17.56 4.21
N LEU A 314 3.08 -17.77 3.29
CA LEU A 314 4.20 -16.86 3.06
C LEU A 314 3.74 -15.48 2.61
N ALA A 315 2.69 -15.40 1.77
CA ALA A 315 2.08 -14.12 1.39
C ALA A 315 1.57 -13.34 2.60
N GLU A 316 0.82 -13.98 3.50
CA GLU A 316 0.31 -13.32 4.73
C GLU A 316 1.46 -12.84 5.62
N PHE A 317 2.49 -13.68 5.79
CA PHE A 317 3.66 -13.31 6.58
C PHE A 317 4.40 -12.11 5.99
N ILE A 318 4.57 -12.05 4.67
CA ILE A 318 5.21 -10.91 3.98
C ILE A 318 4.37 -9.64 4.14
N VAL A 319 3.05 -9.72 3.96
CA VAL A 319 2.17 -8.54 4.13
C VAL A 319 2.26 -7.98 5.55
N LEU A 320 2.26 -8.85 6.56
CA LEU A 320 2.46 -8.45 7.96
C LEU A 320 3.85 -7.84 8.20
N LEU A 321 4.90 -8.43 7.63
CA LEU A 321 6.28 -7.92 7.74
C LEU A 321 6.42 -6.52 7.14
N LEU A 322 5.83 -6.30 5.97
CA LEU A 322 5.84 -5.00 5.32
C LEU A 322 5.08 -3.96 6.16
N GLY A 323 3.96 -4.35 6.76
CA GLY A 323 3.22 -3.53 7.73
C GLY A 323 4.06 -3.10 8.93
N GLU A 324 4.77 -4.03 9.59
CA GLU A 324 5.68 -3.72 10.72
C GLU A 324 6.81 -2.76 10.33
N LEU A 325 7.23 -2.79 9.06
CA LEU A 325 8.27 -1.91 8.53
C LEU A 325 7.72 -0.55 8.03
N ASN A 326 6.40 -0.34 8.09
CA ASN A 326 5.70 0.77 7.43
C ASN A 326 6.06 0.88 5.93
N ILE A 327 6.17 -0.27 5.26
CA ILE A 327 6.33 -0.38 3.81
C ILE A 327 4.99 -0.83 3.24
N THR A 328 4.39 -0.03 2.36
CA THR A 328 3.06 -0.35 1.81
C THR A 328 3.19 -0.99 0.43
N LEU A 329 2.31 -1.93 0.12
CA LEU A 329 2.24 -2.50 -1.23
C LEU A 329 1.55 -1.52 -2.19
N TYR A 330 2.03 -1.46 -3.43
CA TYR A 330 1.45 -0.65 -4.49
C TYR A 330 1.06 -1.52 -5.71
N PRO A 331 -0.21 -1.52 -6.13
CA PRO A 331 -1.37 -1.02 -5.39
C PRO A 331 -1.57 -1.78 -4.07
N ALA A 332 -2.35 -1.21 -3.15
CA ALA A 332 -2.65 -1.87 -1.88
C ALA A 332 -3.46 -3.14 -2.12
N LEU A 333 -3.10 -4.23 -1.44
CA LEU A 333 -3.90 -5.45 -1.44
C LEU A 333 -5.05 -5.30 -0.46
N ASP A 334 -6.27 -5.59 -0.91
CA ASP A 334 -7.38 -5.82 0.02
C ASP A 334 -7.03 -6.97 0.95
N ALA A 335 -7.35 -6.84 2.24
CA ALA A 335 -7.11 -7.87 3.25
C ALA A 335 -8.06 -9.10 3.13
N ASN A 336 -8.51 -9.41 1.92
CA ASN A 336 -9.38 -10.55 1.64
C ASN A 336 -8.56 -11.77 1.22
N THR A 337 -9.15 -12.96 1.40
CA THR A 337 -8.47 -14.23 1.11
C THR A 337 -8.08 -14.38 -0.37
N GLU A 338 -8.85 -13.83 -1.31
CA GLU A 338 -8.55 -13.97 -2.75
C GLU A 338 -7.32 -13.15 -3.16
N SER A 339 -7.18 -11.93 -2.65
CA SER A 339 -6.00 -11.08 -2.86
C SER A 339 -4.73 -11.75 -2.34
N ILE A 340 -4.79 -12.36 -1.16
CA ILE A 340 -3.68 -13.14 -0.59
C ILE A 340 -3.37 -14.38 -1.45
N ASN A 341 -4.39 -15.09 -1.92
CA ASN A 341 -4.21 -16.25 -2.80
C ASN A 341 -3.58 -15.87 -4.14
N ARG A 342 -3.97 -14.73 -4.73
CA ARG A 342 -3.34 -14.18 -5.94
C ARG A 342 -1.86 -13.88 -5.71
N LEU A 343 -1.52 -13.27 -4.56
CA LEU A 343 -0.12 -13.06 -4.20
C LEU A 343 0.64 -14.38 -4.06
N ASN A 344 0.08 -15.39 -3.38
CA ASN A 344 0.72 -16.72 -3.26
C ASN A 344 1.02 -17.35 -4.63
N ARG A 345 0.05 -17.33 -5.56
CA ARG A 345 0.24 -17.86 -6.93
C ARG A 345 1.38 -17.15 -7.66
N VAL A 346 1.50 -15.83 -7.48
CA VAL A 346 2.55 -15.04 -8.14
C VAL A 346 3.91 -15.23 -7.46
N LEU A 347 3.95 -15.39 -6.14
CA LEU A 347 5.19 -15.74 -5.43
C LEU A 347 5.79 -17.05 -5.95
N SER A 348 4.97 -17.99 -6.43
CA SER A 348 5.43 -19.24 -7.04
C SER A 348 6.48 -19.06 -8.14
N SER A 349 6.38 -18.03 -8.99
CA SER A 349 7.36 -17.81 -10.06
C SER A 349 8.73 -17.40 -9.50
N PHE A 350 8.73 -16.59 -8.43
CA PHE A 350 9.96 -16.23 -7.73
C PHE A 350 10.57 -17.43 -6.99
N ILE A 351 9.74 -18.32 -6.41
CA ILE A 351 10.25 -19.57 -5.79
C ILE A 351 10.96 -20.45 -6.83
N ALA A 352 10.35 -20.62 -8.02
CA ALA A 352 10.97 -21.36 -9.11
C ALA A 352 12.33 -20.75 -9.50
N GLU A 353 12.39 -19.41 -9.60
CA GLU A 353 13.63 -18.69 -9.91
C GLU A 353 14.69 -18.85 -8.81
N LEU A 354 14.32 -18.76 -7.53
CA LEU A 354 15.23 -18.92 -6.39
C LEU A 354 15.81 -20.34 -6.31
N LEU A 355 15.01 -21.36 -6.66
CA LEU A 355 15.47 -22.75 -6.77
C LEU A 355 16.42 -22.92 -7.96
N ALA A 356 16.07 -22.37 -9.13
CA ALA A 356 16.89 -22.45 -10.34
C ALA A 356 18.26 -21.78 -10.16
N GLN A 357 18.31 -20.66 -9.43
CA GLN A 357 19.54 -19.93 -9.12
C GLN A 357 20.33 -20.51 -7.95
N LYS A 358 19.88 -21.64 -7.36
CA LYS A 358 20.51 -22.26 -6.18
C LYS A 358 20.67 -21.27 -5.02
N ILE A 359 19.67 -20.43 -4.81
CA ILE A 359 19.54 -19.56 -3.62
C ILE A 359 18.74 -20.32 -2.57
N TRP A 360 17.61 -20.89 -2.99
CA TRP A 360 16.80 -21.80 -2.19
C TRP A 360 17.09 -23.25 -2.62
N GLN A 361 16.80 -24.19 -1.72
CA GLN A 361 16.73 -25.61 -2.00
C GLN A 361 15.48 -26.20 -1.37
N PHE A 362 14.91 -27.21 -2.00
CA PHE A 362 13.78 -27.96 -1.46
C PHE A 362 14.25 -29.35 -1.02
N THR A 363 13.88 -29.72 0.20
CA THR A 363 14.14 -31.04 0.76
C THR A 363 12.81 -31.75 0.95
N GLU A 364 12.61 -32.86 0.23
CA GLU A 364 11.49 -33.76 0.49
C GLU A 364 11.61 -34.34 1.91
N ALA A 365 10.50 -34.35 2.63
CA ALA A 365 10.44 -35.00 3.93
C ALA A 365 9.99 -36.47 3.76
N GLY A 366 10.30 -37.30 4.77
CA GLY A 366 9.95 -38.73 4.77
C GLY A 366 8.43 -38.97 4.81
N ARG A 367 8.00 -40.25 4.89
CA ARG A 367 6.57 -40.60 4.92
C ARG A 367 5.84 -39.89 6.08
N GLY A 368 5.01 -38.91 5.73
CA GLY A 368 4.09 -38.22 6.64
C GLY A 368 4.49 -36.80 7.03
N GLU A 369 5.68 -36.34 6.67
CA GLU A 369 6.14 -34.98 6.94
C GLU A 369 5.98 -34.07 5.71
N SER A 370 5.83 -32.76 5.95
CA SER A 370 5.80 -31.76 4.88
C SER A 370 7.21 -31.45 4.39
N GLY A 371 7.42 -31.44 3.09
CA GLY A 371 8.69 -31.00 2.50
C GLY A 371 9.02 -29.56 2.90
N GLN A 372 10.31 -29.24 2.98
CA GLN A 372 10.78 -27.96 3.52
C GLN A 372 11.65 -27.21 2.50
N TYR A 373 11.48 -25.90 2.46
CA TYR A 373 12.42 -25.00 1.79
C TYR A 373 13.52 -24.58 2.76
N ARG A 374 14.76 -24.57 2.29
CA ARG A 374 15.95 -24.13 3.03
C ARG A 374 16.83 -23.27 2.14
N ILE A 375 17.76 -22.55 2.76
CA ILE A 375 18.81 -21.88 2.00
C ILE A 375 19.70 -22.94 1.33
N HIS A 376 20.11 -22.71 0.09
CA HIS A 376 21.07 -23.58 -0.58
C HIS A 376 22.46 -23.36 0.02
N THR A 377 23.23 -24.43 0.22
CA THR A 377 24.52 -24.39 0.94
C THR A 377 25.51 -23.38 0.33
N SER A 378 25.68 -23.41 -0.99
CA SER A 378 26.58 -22.47 -1.68
C SER A 378 26.16 -21.01 -1.54
N PHE A 379 24.86 -20.74 -1.43
CA PHE A 379 24.37 -19.37 -1.24
C PHE A 379 24.52 -18.93 0.22
N SER A 380 24.29 -19.82 1.19
CA SER A 380 24.58 -19.53 2.61
C SER A 380 26.05 -19.16 2.80
N ASP A 381 26.98 -19.94 2.25
CA ASP A 381 28.42 -19.62 2.30
C ASP A 381 28.74 -18.26 1.63
N ALA A 382 28.09 -17.99 0.50
CA ALA A 382 28.25 -16.72 -0.21
C ALA A 382 27.74 -15.53 0.61
N CYS A 383 26.65 -15.68 1.38
CA CYS A 383 26.13 -14.64 2.27
C CYS A 383 27.12 -14.20 3.36
N TYR A 384 28.10 -15.04 3.72
CA TYR A 384 29.17 -14.69 4.67
C TYR A 384 30.47 -14.25 3.99
N SER A 385 30.50 -14.24 2.66
CA SER A 385 31.66 -13.88 1.84
C SER A 385 31.41 -12.60 1.04
N LEU A 386 32.48 -11.91 0.62
CA LEU A 386 32.32 -10.82 -0.33
C LEU A 386 31.86 -11.37 -1.70
N PRO A 387 30.92 -10.69 -2.38
CA PRO A 387 30.41 -9.35 -2.09
C PRO A 387 29.08 -9.30 -1.29
N LEU A 388 28.52 -10.43 -0.87
CA LEU A 388 27.18 -10.48 -0.26
C LEU A 388 27.17 -10.23 1.26
N ALA A 389 28.29 -10.45 1.96
CA ALA A 389 28.41 -10.23 3.41
C ALA A 389 27.88 -8.87 3.90
N PRO A 390 28.13 -7.74 3.22
CA PRO A 390 27.51 -6.47 3.60
C PRO A 390 25.99 -6.46 3.45
N LEU A 391 25.45 -7.05 2.37
CA LEU A 391 24.02 -7.05 2.05
C LEU A 391 23.23 -7.88 3.06
N PHE A 392 23.68 -9.10 3.34
CA PHE A 392 23.06 -10.03 4.31
C PHE A 392 23.61 -9.88 5.73
N GLY A 393 24.51 -8.92 5.96
CA GLY A 393 24.97 -8.50 7.27
C GLY A 393 24.37 -7.16 7.66
N TYR A 394 25.22 -6.15 7.82
CA TYR A 394 24.83 -4.88 8.44
C TYR A 394 23.83 -4.05 7.62
N LYS A 395 23.76 -4.19 6.28
CA LYS A 395 22.87 -3.35 5.45
C LYS A 395 21.40 -3.73 5.51
N SER A 396 21.09 -4.98 5.88
CA SER A 396 19.71 -5.48 6.00
C SER A 396 19.34 -5.85 7.44
N GLN A 397 20.16 -5.44 8.42
CA GLN A 397 19.99 -5.82 9.82
C GLN A 397 18.60 -5.47 10.38
N THR A 398 18.05 -4.32 10.00
CA THR A 398 16.69 -3.91 10.40
C THR A 398 15.62 -4.88 9.87
N LEU A 399 15.73 -5.31 8.61
CA LEU A 399 14.80 -6.25 8.01
C LEU A 399 14.94 -7.63 8.63
N GLN A 400 16.17 -8.11 8.83
CA GLN A 400 16.41 -9.40 9.48
C GLN A 400 15.80 -9.44 10.88
N ARG A 401 15.97 -8.35 11.64
CA ARG A 401 15.38 -8.20 12.96
C ARG A 401 13.85 -8.19 12.88
N ALA A 402 13.27 -7.47 11.93
CA ALA A 402 11.82 -7.42 11.74
C ALA A 402 11.23 -8.79 11.40
N VAL A 403 11.86 -9.58 10.52
CA VAL A 403 11.45 -10.96 10.20
C VAL A 403 11.39 -11.81 11.47
N LYS A 404 12.48 -11.80 12.25
CA LYS A 404 12.58 -12.60 13.48
C LYS A 404 11.58 -12.14 14.55
N GLN A 405 11.49 -10.82 14.78
CA GLN A 405 10.58 -10.24 15.78
C GLN A 405 9.12 -10.49 15.44
N LEU A 406 8.72 -10.30 14.18
CA LEU A 406 7.35 -10.61 13.73
C LEU A 406 7.01 -12.07 14.00
N ALA A 407 7.88 -13.00 13.57
CA ALA A 407 7.67 -14.42 13.77
C ALA A 407 7.51 -14.78 15.26
N GLN A 408 8.37 -14.24 16.12
CA GLN A 408 8.31 -14.43 17.58
C GLN A 408 7.04 -13.83 18.20
N ASN A 409 6.63 -12.64 17.78
CA ASN A 409 5.41 -11.99 18.25
C ASN A 409 4.15 -12.78 17.85
N CYS A 410 4.07 -13.23 16.60
CA CYS A 410 2.97 -14.07 16.12
C CYS A 410 2.90 -15.40 16.87
N TYR A 411 4.05 -16.06 17.09
CA TYR A 411 4.15 -17.27 17.90
C TYR A 411 3.61 -17.05 19.32
N ALA A 412 4.09 -16.00 20.01
CA ALA A 412 3.68 -15.68 21.37
C ALA A 412 2.17 -15.38 21.47
N ASN A 413 1.62 -14.64 20.50
CA ASN A 413 0.20 -14.30 20.45
C ASN A 413 -0.67 -15.54 20.22
N LYS A 414 -0.30 -16.43 19.30
CA LYS A 414 -1.02 -17.69 19.03
C LYS A 414 -0.93 -18.66 20.22
N LYS A 415 0.23 -18.80 20.87
CA LYS A 415 0.39 -19.64 22.07
C LYS A 415 -0.45 -19.11 23.24
N ARG A 416 -0.50 -17.79 23.45
CA ARG A 416 -1.38 -17.17 24.46
C ARG A 416 -2.86 -17.38 24.16
N ALA A 417 -3.28 -17.26 22.90
CA ALA A 417 -4.66 -17.49 22.50
C ALA A 417 -5.09 -18.95 22.74
N ALA A 418 -4.24 -19.92 22.36
CA ALA A 418 -4.49 -21.34 22.61
C ALA A 418 -4.62 -21.65 24.11
N ASN A 419 -3.74 -21.08 24.96
CA ASN A 419 -3.80 -21.25 26.40
C ASN A 419 -5.09 -20.68 27.02
N ARG A 420 -5.60 -19.55 26.51
CA ARG A 420 -6.87 -18.96 26.97
C ARG A 420 -8.08 -19.86 26.64
N ILE A 421 -8.09 -20.48 25.46
CA ILE A 421 -9.15 -21.41 25.04
C ILE A 421 -9.15 -22.66 25.94
N ASN A 422 -7.97 -23.22 26.23
CA ASN A 422 -7.85 -24.40 27.08
C ASN A 422 -8.30 -24.14 28.54
N LEU A 423 -8.08 -22.93 29.06
CA LEU A 423 -8.53 -22.53 30.40
C LEU A 423 -10.06 -22.35 30.47
N GLN A 424 -10.71 -21.88 29.41
CA GLN A 424 -12.17 -21.74 29.36
C GLN A 424 -12.88 -23.08 29.10
N GLY A 425 -12.23 -24.01 28.38
CA GLY A 425 -12.73 -25.37 28.16
C GLY A 425 -12.57 -26.32 29.35
N SER A 426 -11.67 -26.03 30.29
CA SER A 426 -11.45 -26.82 31.52
C SER A 426 -12.35 -26.41 32.70
N SER A 427 -13.25 -25.44 32.49
CA SER A 427 -14.24 -24.96 33.45
C SER A 427 -15.68 -25.42 33.14
N LEU A 428 -15.83 -26.43 32.29
CA LEU A 428 -17.05 -27.21 32.04
C LEU A 428 -16.79 -28.65 32.48
#